data_AF-A0A514ZSQ7-F1
#
_entry.id   AF-A0A514ZSQ7-F1
#
_cell.length_a   1.000
_cell.length_b   1.000
_cell.length_c   1.000
_cell.angle_alpha   90.00
_cell.angle_beta   90.00
_cell.angle_gamma   90.00
#
_symmetry.space_group_name_H-M   'P 1'
#
loop_
_entity.id
_entity.type
_entity.pdbx_description
1 polymer ?
#
loop_
_entity_poly.entity_id
_entity_poly.type
_entity_poly.pdbx_seq_one_letter_code
_entity_poly.pdbx_strand_id
1 'polypeptide(L)'
;MKNFVTTFVLGCLVLSGCHTTKPASTTSQPKPLTTIAFGSCSDQKRPQPLWDDIVAQKPDVWIWLGDNIYGDSESMDTLRAKYTRQKSNPVYQQLRQSTPIIGVWDDHDYGVNDGGKEYPKRKESQQVMLDFLDVPTNSPLRTQEGGYSVHTYGPKGQRVKVILLDGRYFRDPLKKEDKKNVPDPSGDVLGESQWKWLEQQLTNSDADVHIIGSGIQVLPEEHVYEKWANFPTARQRLLDLLAKTKPKGALFISGDRHMAEVSKVSVPGLGYDLFDITSSGLTHVSAPHEEDNRHRVGKIVSELNYGLITIDWRAKPITATVRINGDNQATYLTQEIKF
;
A
#
# COMPACT_ATOMS: atom_id res chain seq x y z
N MET A 1 21.20 5.94 97.08
CA MET A 1 20.36 4.90 97.72
C MET A 1 19.21 4.56 96.78
N LYS A 2 19.08 3.27 96.45
CA LYS A 2 17.89 2.51 95.99
C LYS A 2 17.02 3.14 94.88
N ASN A 3 17.12 2.60 93.66
CA ASN A 3 16.15 1.65 93.04
C ASN A 3 14.78 2.29 92.71
N PHE A 4 14.39 2.33 91.45
CA PHE A 4 13.64 1.24 90.81
C PHE A 4 13.39 1.55 89.32
N VAL A 5 13.57 0.51 88.51
CA VAL A 5 13.29 0.46 87.08
C VAL A 5 11.81 0.17 86.88
N THR A 6 11.16 0.92 85.98
CA THR A 6 9.85 0.55 85.42
C THR A 6 9.95 0.66 83.90
N THR A 7 9.99 -0.51 83.27
CA THR A 7 10.00 -0.70 81.82
C THR A 7 8.60 -0.47 81.26
N PHE A 8 8.45 0.46 80.31
CA PHE A 8 7.27 0.57 79.46
C PHE A 8 7.68 0.30 78.01
N VAL A 9 7.21 -0.80 77.46
CA VAL A 9 7.38 -1.16 76.05
C VAL A 9 6.37 -0.36 75.23
N LEU A 10 6.84 0.63 74.48
CA LEU A 10 6.03 1.37 73.52
C LEU A 10 6.29 0.78 72.13
N GLY A 11 5.31 0.08 71.58
CA GLY A 11 5.35 -0.44 70.20
C GLY A 11 5.20 0.71 69.21
N CYS A 12 6.29 1.07 68.51
CA CYS A 12 6.24 1.92 67.34
C CYS A 12 5.91 1.09 66.10
N LEU A 13 4.67 1.18 65.62
CA LEU A 13 4.33 0.80 64.24
C LEU A 13 4.99 1.80 63.28
N VAL A 14 6.02 1.34 62.55
CA VAL A 14 6.59 2.06 61.42
C VAL A 14 5.73 1.76 60.19
N LEU A 15 4.85 2.68 59.81
CA LEU A 15 4.17 2.67 58.52
C LEU A 15 5.16 3.12 57.43
N SER A 16 5.90 2.17 56.86
CA SER A 16 6.69 2.39 55.64
C SER A 16 5.75 2.57 54.45
N GLY A 17 5.42 3.81 54.11
CA GLY A 17 4.76 4.15 52.86
C GLY A 17 5.69 3.91 51.67
N CYS A 18 5.54 2.78 50.99
CA CYS A 18 6.17 2.55 49.69
C CYS A 18 5.55 3.50 48.66
N HIS A 19 6.19 4.63 48.40
CA HIS A 19 5.92 5.43 47.21
C HIS A 19 6.47 4.67 45.99
N THR A 20 5.61 3.94 45.31
CA THR A 20 5.88 3.39 43.99
C THR A 20 5.85 4.54 42.98
N THR A 21 7.00 5.13 42.70
CA THR A 21 7.17 6.01 41.55
C THR A 21 6.97 5.18 40.28
N LYS A 22 5.76 5.27 39.71
CA LYS A 22 5.42 4.69 38.41
C LYS A 22 6.36 5.31 37.36
N PRO A 23 7.09 4.51 36.57
CA PRO A 23 7.92 5.06 35.49
C PRO A 23 7.01 5.83 34.54
N ALA A 24 7.36 7.09 34.26
CA ALA A 24 6.73 7.86 33.22
C ALA A 24 6.95 7.11 31.90
N SER A 25 5.88 6.52 31.38
CA SER A 25 5.80 6.06 30.00
C SER A 25 5.98 7.29 29.11
N THR A 26 7.20 7.53 28.64
CA THR A 26 7.46 8.41 27.50
C THR A 26 6.82 7.77 26.28
N THR A 27 5.51 8.01 26.09
CA THR A 27 4.84 7.82 24.81
C THR A 27 5.51 8.78 23.83
N SER A 28 6.51 8.29 23.10
CA SER A 28 7.05 8.99 21.93
C SER A 28 5.88 9.28 21.01
N GLN A 29 5.64 10.57 20.72
CA GLN A 29 4.63 10.95 19.75
C GLN A 29 4.93 10.24 18.42
N PRO A 30 3.92 9.66 17.75
CA PRO A 30 4.16 8.96 16.50
C PRO A 30 4.80 9.91 15.49
N LYS A 31 5.92 9.50 14.90
CA LYS A 31 6.63 10.27 13.86
C LYS A 31 5.73 10.40 12.62
N PRO A 32 5.67 11.57 11.97
CA PRO A 32 5.02 11.72 10.68
C PRO A 32 5.63 10.80 9.61
N LEU A 33 4.80 10.30 8.70
CA LEU A 33 5.23 9.60 7.51
C LEU A 33 5.62 10.64 6.45
N THR A 34 6.86 10.64 6.00
CA THR A 34 7.36 11.68 5.07
C THR A 34 7.82 11.08 3.75
N THR A 35 8.57 9.97 3.77
CA THR A 35 9.11 9.35 2.57
C THR A 35 8.50 7.97 2.38
N ILE A 36 7.72 7.81 1.31
CA ILE A 36 7.05 6.55 0.96
C ILE A 36 7.61 6.05 -0.36
N ALA A 37 8.11 4.83 -0.39
CA ALA A 37 8.52 4.16 -1.62
C ALA A 37 7.49 3.07 -1.98
N PHE A 38 7.27 2.85 -3.28
CA PHE A 38 6.32 1.85 -3.75
C PHE A 38 6.70 1.29 -5.12
N GLY A 39 6.14 0.13 -5.46
CA GLY A 39 6.32 -0.48 -6.77
C GLY A 39 5.64 -1.84 -6.91
N SER A 40 5.71 -2.38 -8.13
CA SER A 40 5.15 -3.68 -8.51
C SER A 40 6.02 -4.35 -9.59
N CYS A 41 5.65 -5.57 -9.98
CA CYS A 41 6.25 -6.34 -11.08
C CYS A 41 7.73 -6.71 -10.83
N SER A 42 7.92 -7.47 -9.75
CA SER A 42 9.21 -8.01 -9.32
C SER A 42 9.30 -9.51 -9.60
N ASP A 43 9.77 -9.88 -10.79
CA ASP A 43 10.11 -11.26 -11.11
C ASP A 43 11.38 -11.66 -10.36
N GLN A 44 11.19 -12.44 -9.30
CA GLN A 44 12.23 -12.98 -8.44
C GLN A 44 13.30 -13.80 -9.19
N LYS A 45 13.04 -14.20 -10.44
CA LYS A 45 14.02 -14.88 -11.31
C LYS A 45 14.98 -13.95 -12.02
N ARG A 46 14.60 -12.69 -12.22
CA ARG A 46 15.38 -11.67 -12.95
C ARG A 46 16.35 -10.94 -12.03
N PRO A 47 17.34 -10.22 -12.59
CA PRO A 47 18.09 -9.22 -11.84
C PRO A 47 17.14 -8.20 -11.20
N GLN A 48 17.46 -7.77 -9.98
CA GLN A 48 16.66 -6.81 -9.21
C GLN A 48 17.56 -5.63 -8.81
N PRO A 49 17.95 -4.78 -9.78
CA PRO A 49 18.97 -3.76 -9.56
C PRO A 49 18.48 -2.68 -8.58
N LEU A 50 17.19 -2.34 -8.58
CA LEU A 50 16.68 -1.14 -7.91
C LEU A 50 16.66 -1.20 -6.37
N TRP A 51 16.95 -2.34 -5.74
CA TRP A 51 16.82 -2.45 -4.28
C TRP A 51 17.81 -1.57 -3.53
N ASP A 52 19.04 -1.41 -4.03
CA ASP A 52 20.03 -0.54 -3.40
C ASP A 52 19.62 0.94 -3.53
N ASP A 53 19.04 1.31 -4.68
CA ASP A 53 18.50 2.65 -4.90
C ASP A 53 17.34 2.98 -3.96
N ILE A 54 16.44 2.01 -3.75
CA ILE A 54 15.31 2.11 -2.82
C ILE A 54 15.81 2.22 -1.38
N VAL A 55 16.77 1.38 -0.97
CA VAL A 55 17.39 1.45 0.37
C VAL A 55 18.04 2.81 0.60
N ALA A 56 18.73 3.36 -0.40
CA ALA A 56 19.37 4.66 -0.32
C ALA A 56 18.39 5.83 -0.10
N GLN A 57 17.12 5.70 -0.53
CA GLN A 57 16.10 6.70 -0.23
C GLN A 57 15.68 6.75 1.24
N LYS A 58 16.02 5.71 2.03
CA LYS A 58 15.62 5.55 3.45
C LYS A 58 14.10 5.78 3.66
N PRO A 59 13.24 5.05 2.92
CA PRO A 59 11.80 5.24 3.04
C PRO A 59 11.31 4.89 4.46
N ASP A 60 10.35 5.68 4.95
CA ASP A 60 9.64 5.39 6.20
C ASP A 60 8.70 4.18 6.05
N VAL A 61 8.28 3.87 4.82
CA VAL A 61 7.51 2.65 4.46
C VAL A 61 7.76 2.26 3.01
N TRP A 62 7.80 0.95 2.74
CA TRP A 62 7.72 0.39 1.39
C TRP A 62 6.35 -0.24 1.15
N ILE A 63 5.76 0.06 -0.01
CA ILE A 63 4.45 -0.44 -0.41
C ILE A 63 4.58 -1.29 -1.67
N TRP A 64 4.29 -2.57 -1.52
CA TRP A 64 4.07 -3.49 -2.63
C TRP A 64 2.67 -3.27 -3.24
N LEU A 65 2.61 -3.11 -4.56
CA LEU A 65 1.37 -2.97 -5.33
C LEU A 65 1.09 -4.18 -6.21
N GLY A 66 1.56 -5.35 -5.78
CA GLY A 66 1.33 -6.60 -6.48
C GLY A 66 2.41 -6.99 -7.48
N ASP A 67 2.25 -8.19 -8.04
CA ASP A 67 3.32 -8.92 -8.73
C ASP A 67 4.61 -8.90 -7.92
N ASN A 68 4.45 -9.12 -6.62
CA ASN A 68 5.56 -9.16 -5.67
C ASN A 68 6.51 -10.33 -5.99
N ILE A 69 5.95 -11.33 -6.67
CA ILE A 69 6.61 -12.44 -7.35
C ILE A 69 5.82 -12.78 -8.63
N TYR A 70 6.44 -13.49 -9.56
CA TYR A 70 5.74 -14.09 -10.71
C TYR A 70 5.37 -15.52 -10.38
N GLY A 71 4.16 -15.70 -9.83
CA GLY A 71 3.68 -16.84 -9.05
C GLY A 71 2.90 -17.92 -9.83
N ASP A 72 2.05 -17.54 -10.79
CA ASP A 72 1.25 -18.34 -11.73
C ASP A 72 1.24 -19.85 -11.46
N SER A 73 0.57 -20.27 -10.39
CA SER A 73 0.48 -21.65 -9.99
C SER A 73 -0.62 -21.85 -8.95
N GLU A 74 -1.42 -22.91 -9.13
CA GLU A 74 -2.32 -23.42 -8.08
C GLU A 74 -1.56 -24.18 -6.97
N SER A 75 -0.25 -24.39 -7.10
CA SER A 75 0.57 -25.01 -6.07
C SER A 75 1.06 -23.96 -5.06
N MET A 76 0.57 -24.05 -3.82
CA MET A 76 1.00 -23.16 -2.75
C MET A 76 2.49 -23.33 -2.39
N ASP A 77 3.06 -24.50 -2.61
CA ASP A 77 4.50 -24.72 -2.42
C ASP A 77 5.31 -23.97 -3.47
N THR A 78 4.82 -23.87 -4.71
CA THR A 78 5.41 -23.02 -5.75
C THR A 78 5.38 -21.55 -5.33
N LEU A 79 4.22 -21.05 -4.87
CA LEU A 79 4.11 -19.66 -4.41
C LEU A 79 5.03 -19.40 -3.20
N ARG A 80 5.01 -20.26 -2.19
CA ARG A 80 5.90 -20.17 -1.01
C ARG A 80 7.37 -20.13 -1.40
N ALA A 81 7.80 -21.01 -2.31
CA ALA A 81 9.19 -21.06 -2.76
C ALA A 81 9.59 -19.78 -3.50
N LYS A 82 8.70 -19.24 -4.35
CA LYS A 82 8.95 -17.99 -5.08
C LYS A 82 8.99 -16.78 -4.14
N TYR A 83 8.06 -16.67 -3.20
CA TYR A 83 8.09 -15.63 -2.16
C TYR A 83 9.33 -15.76 -1.27
N THR A 84 9.73 -16.98 -0.90
CA THR A 84 10.97 -17.22 -0.16
C THR A 84 12.18 -16.72 -0.94
N ARG A 85 12.24 -17.00 -2.25
CA ARG A 85 13.31 -16.49 -3.13
C ARG A 85 13.34 -14.96 -3.12
N GLN A 86 12.19 -14.30 -3.28
CA GLN A 86 12.11 -12.83 -3.23
C GLN A 86 12.60 -12.29 -1.88
N LYS A 87 12.08 -12.84 -0.77
CA LYS A 87 12.42 -12.46 0.60
C LYS A 87 13.88 -12.78 0.98
N SER A 88 14.54 -13.67 0.24
CA SER A 88 15.95 -14.02 0.40
C SER A 88 16.92 -13.09 -0.35
N ASN A 89 16.43 -12.17 -1.19
CA ASN A 89 17.29 -11.20 -1.86
C ASN A 89 18.04 -10.37 -0.79
N PRO A 90 19.38 -10.36 -0.78
CA PRO A 90 20.15 -9.76 0.31
C PRO A 90 19.96 -8.24 0.41
N VAL A 91 19.71 -7.55 -0.71
CA VAL A 91 19.50 -6.10 -0.70
C VAL A 91 18.07 -5.77 -0.28
N TYR A 92 17.08 -6.55 -0.71
CA TYR A 92 15.72 -6.43 -0.16
C TYR A 92 15.67 -6.73 1.34
N GLN A 93 16.50 -7.65 1.84
CA GLN A 93 16.65 -7.87 3.29
C GLN A 93 17.19 -6.65 4.02
N GLN A 94 18.09 -5.87 3.42
CA GLN A 94 18.54 -4.60 4.01
C GLN A 94 17.37 -3.63 4.17
N LEU A 95 16.52 -3.47 3.13
CA LEU A 95 15.31 -2.65 3.22
C LEU A 95 14.40 -3.12 4.36
N ARG A 96 14.15 -4.43 4.44
CA ARG A 96 13.29 -5.04 5.49
C ARG A 96 13.80 -4.83 6.91
N GLN A 97 15.10 -4.63 7.10
CA GLN A 97 15.68 -4.39 8.43
C GLN A 97 15.44 -2.96 8.93
N SER A 98 15.29 -1.99 8.02
CA SER A 98 15.15 -0.57 8.36
C SER A 98 13.76 0.02 8.10
N THR A 99 12.95 -0.64 7.26
CA THR A 99 11.71 -0.08 6.72
C THR A 99 10.56 -1.08 6.86
N PRO A 100 9.43 -0.67 7.47
CA PRO A 100 8.19 -1.44 7.42
C PRO A 100 7.76 -1.75 5.98
N ILE A 101 7.44 -3.02 5.72
CA ILE A 101 6.93 -3.49 4.44
C ILE A 101 5.43 -3.73 4.59
N ILE A 102 4.64 -3.07 3.74
CA ILE A 102 3.21 -3.35 3.57
C ILE A 102 2.93 -3.67 2.11
N GLY A 103 1.76 -4.21 1.82
CA GLY A 103 1.44 -4.57 0.44
C GLY A 103 0.11 -5.24 0.22
N VAL A 104 -0.16 -5.43 -1.06
CA VAL A 104 -1.19 -6.31 -1.61
C VAL A 104 -0.59 -7.06 -2.80
N TRP A 105 -1.25 -8.12 -3.24
CA TRP A 105 -0.91 -8.84 -4.48
C TRP A 105 -1.47 -8.14 -5.72
N ASP A 106 -1.07 -8.67 -6.88
CA ASP A 106 -1.82 -8.60 -8.14
C ASP A 106 -1.94 -10.02 -8.74
N ASP A 107 -2.19 -10.18 -10.04
CA ASP A 107 -2.59 -11.47 -10.61
C ASP A 107 -1.50 -12.55 -10.54
N HIS A 108 -0.25 -12.20 -10.84
CA HIS A 108 0.82 -13.18 -10.88
C HIS A 108 1.12 -13.79 -9.49
N ASP A 109 1.07 -12.99 -8.42
CA ASP A 109 1.28 -13.46 -7.05
C ASP A 109 -0.01 -13.83 -6.30
N TYR A 110 -1.18 -13.50 -6.86
CA TYR A 110 -2.46 -14.15 -6.55
C TYR A 110 -2.46 -15.62 -6.99
N GLY A 111 -1.82 -15.91 -8.13
CA GLY A 111 -1.49 -17.25 -8.60
C GLY A 111 -2.00 -17.59 -9.99
N VAL A 112 -2.64 -16.67 -10.70
CA VAL A 112 -3.04 -16.84 -12.10
C VAL A 112 -3.25 -15.48 -12.76
N ASN A 113 -2.64 -15.30 -13.93
CA ASN A 113 -2.77 -14.11 -14.76
C ASN A 113 -4.25 -13.72 -15.01
N ASP A 114 -4.56 -12.42 -14.92
CA ASP A 114 -5.91 -11.82 -14.98
C ASP A 114 -6.93 -12.46 -14.02
N GLY A 115 -6.47 -13.15 -12.96
CA GLY A 115 -7.33 -13.92 -12.07
C GLY A 115 -8.28 -13.07 -11.24
N GLY A 116 -9.52 -13.55 -11.06
CA GLY A 116 -10.52 -12.98 -10.17
C GLY A 116 -11.04 -13.97 -9.14
N LYS A 117 -12.30 -13.79 -8.74
CA LYS A 117 -13.00 -14.64 -7.76
C LYS A 117 -13.13 -16.12 -8.18
N GLU A 118 -12.97 -16.41 -9.46
CA GLU A 118 -13.01 -17.74 -10.07
C GLU A 118 -11.76 -18.58 -9.75
N TYR A 119 -10.67 -17.97 -9.31
CA TYR A 119 -9.45 -18.71 -8.97
C TYR A 119 -9.67 -19.60 -7.72
N PRO A 120 -9.52 -20.93 -7.84
CA PRO A 120 -9.93 -21.86 -6.79
C PRO A 120 -9.05 -21.81 -5.54
N LYS A 121 -7.83 -21.27 -5.64
CA LYS A 121 -6.84 -21.22 -4.54
C LYS A 121 -6.70 -19.86 -3.88
N ARG A 122 -7.62 -18.92 -4.13
CA ARG A 122 -7.54 -17.55 -3.60
C ARG A 122 -7.40 -17.48 -2.07
N LYS A 123 -8.04 -18.39 -1.33
CA LYS A 123 -7.95 -18.44 0.14
C LYS A 123 -6.56 -18.89 0.60
N GLU A 124 -6.04 -19.94 -0.01
CA GLU A 124 -4.72 -20.46 0.32
C GLU A 124 -3.61 -19.52 -0.13
N SER A 125 -3.70 -18.95 -1.34
CA SER A 125 -2.77 -17.93 -1.84
C SER A 125 -2.71 -16.74 -0.88
N GLN A 126 -3.85 -16.31 -0.32
CA GLN A 126 -3.91 -15.18 0.61
C GLN A 126 -2.99 -15.42 1.80
N GLN A 127 -3.03 -16.63 2.36
CA GLN A 127 -2.18 -16.95 3.51
C GLN A 127 -0.69 -16.91 3.15
N VAL A 128 -0.33 -17.37 1.94
CA VAL A 128 1.06 -17.33 1.47
C VAL A 128 1.54 -15.88 1.26
N MET A 129 0.72 -15.00 0.67
CA MET A 129 1.03 -13.57 0.56
C MET A 129 1.16 -12.91 1.94
N LEU A 130 0.26 -13.22 2.87
CA LEU A 130 0.31 -12.68 4.24
C LEU A 130 1.55 -13.15 5.02
N ASP A 131 2.02 -14.38 4.78
CA ASP A 131 3.30 -14.88 5.32
C ASP A 131 4.50 -14.14 4.73
N PHE A 132 4.47 -13.85 3.42
CA PHE A 132 5.51 -13.05 2.77
C PHE A 132 5.59 -11.64 3.39
N LEU A 133 4.44 -11.00 3.62
CA LEU A 133 4.32 -9.66 4.21
C LEU A 133 4.49 -9.62 5.74
N ASP A 134 4.87 -10.75 6.37
CA ASP A 134 5.07 -10.86 7.83
C ASP A 134 3.83 -10.44 8.66
N VAL A 135 2.62 -10.63 8.11
CA VAL A 135 1.38 -10.31 8.82
C VAL A 135 1.24 -11.24 10.03
N PRO A 136 1.05 -10.72 11.25
CA PRO A 136 0.97 -11.54 12.46
C PRO A 136 -0.09 -12.65 12.36
N THR A 137 0.19 -13.81 12.95
CA THR A 137 -0.71 -14.98 12.92
C THR A 137 -2.05 -14.72 13.61
N ASN A 138 -2.11 -13.76 14.53
CA ASN A 138 -3.32 -13.33 15.23
C ASN A 138 -4.00 -12.10 14.58
N SER A 139 -3.52 -11.62 13.44
CA SER A 139 -4.13 -10.48 12.74
C SER A 139 -5.53 -10.85 12.23
N PRO A 140 -6.54 -9.97 12.34
CA PRO A 140 -7.86 -10.21 11.77
C PRO A 140 -7.83 -10.42 10.25
N LEU A 141 -6.80 -9.89 9.57
CA LEU A 141 -6.58 -10.07 8.13
C LEU A 141 -6.36 -11.54 7.73
N ARG A 142 -5.92 -12.39 8.67
CA ARG A 142 -5.75 -13.84 8.45
C ARG A 142 -7.08 -14.58 8.28
N THR A 143 -8.16 -14.05 8.87
CA THR A 143 -9.51 -14.64 8.82
C THR A 143 -10.46 -13.88 7.89
N GLN A 144 -10.12 -12.66 7.50
CA GLN A 144 -10.86 -11.89 6.52
C GLN A 144 -10.75 -12.52 5.13
N GLU A 145 -11.80 -12.45 4.34
CA GLU A 145 -11.74 -12.75 2.91
C GLU A 145 -11.20 -11.54 2.14
N GLY A 146 -10.12 -11.73 1.37
CA GLY A 146 -9.40 -10.67 0.66
C GLY A 146 -8.27 -10.04 1.48
N GLY A 147 -7.18 -9.68 0.79
CA GLY A 147 -5.94 -9.11 1.31
C GLY A 147 -5.95 -7.60 1.52
N TYR A 148 -7.11 -6.94 1.47
CA TYR A 148 -7.22 -5.49 1.64
C TYR A 148 -6.94 -5.06 3.08
N SER A 149 -6.25 -3.94 3.25
CA SER A 149 -5.77 -3.49 4.57
C SER A 149 -5.65 -1.97 4.67
N VAL A 150 -5.57 -1.46 5.90
CA VAL A 150 -5.39 -0.03 6.20
C VAL A 150 -4.26 0.15 7.20
N HIS A 151 -3.43 1.17 6.96
CA HIS A 151 -2.28 1.53 7.80
C HIS A 151 -2.30 3.03 8.07
N THR A 152 -2.26 3.43 9.33
CA THR A 152 -2.32 4.86 9.73
C THR A 152 -1.02 5.27 10.40
N TYR A 153 -0.44 6.36 9.93
CA TYR A 153 0.84 6.87 10.39
C TYR A 153 0.76 8.34 10.80
N GLY A 154 1.63 8.74 11.72
CA GLY A 154 1.79 10.14 12.13
C GLY A 154 0.72 10.66 13.10
N PRO A 155 1.00 11.83 13.71
CA PRO A 155 0.10 12.48 14.64
C PRO A 155 -1.01 13.24 13.90
N LYS A 156 -2.06 13.65 14.62
CA LYS A 156 -3.13 14.50 14.06
C LYS A 156 -2.53 15.79 13.45
N GLY A 157 -2.95 16.16 12.24
CA GLY A 157 -2.43 17.31 11.50
C GLY A 157 -1.21 17.00 10.62
N GLN A 158 -0.63 15.81 10.77
CA GLN A 158 0.39 15.22 9.89
C GLN A 158 0.11 13.72 9.70
N ARG A 159 -1.16 13.36 9.57
CA ARG A 159 -1.60 11.96 9.56
C ARG A 159 -1.76 11.47 8.12
N VAL A 160 -1.16 10.32 7.82
CA VAL A 160 -1.34 9.61 6.55
C VAL A 160 -2.14 8.34 6.79
N LYS A 161 -3.15 8.10 5.96
CA LYS A 161 -3.85 6.81 5.89
C LYS A 161 -3.52 6.15 4.56
N VAL A 162 -2.84 5.01 4.62
CA VAL A 162 -2.59 4.15 3.46
C VAL A 162 -3.70 3.08 3.44
N ILE A 163 -4.43 3.01 2.33
CA ILE A 163 -5.52 2.07 2.11
C ILE A 163 -5.10 1.17 0.94
N LEU A 164 -4.89 -0.11 1.18
CA LEU A 164 -4.52 -1.07 0.13
C LEU A 164 -5.76 -1.86 -0.29
N LEU A 165 -6.14 -1.71 -1.55
CA LEU A 165 -7.26 -2.43 -2.15
C LEU A 165 -6.77 -3.76 -2.70
N ASP A 166 -7.47 -4.82 -2.37
CA ASP A 166 -7.40 -6.09 -3.10
C ASP A 166 -8.27 -6.00 -4.35
N GLY A 167 -7.65 -5.97 -5.52
CA GLY A 167 -8.32 -5.94 -6.82
C GLY A 167 -8.58 -7.32 -7.40
N ARG A 168 -8.35 -8.42 -6.67
CA ARG A 168 -8.36 -9.79 -7.22
C ARG A 168 -9.41 -10.66 -6.54
N TYR A 169 -9.43 -10.71 -5.21
CA TYR A 169 -10.15 -11.74 -4.46
C TYR A 169 -11.65 -11.80 -4.76
N PHE A 170 -12.29 -10.64 -4.92
CA PHE A 170 -13.73 -10.51 -5.19
C PHE A 170 -14.08 -10.13 -6.63
N ARG A 171 -13.08 -9.74 -7.41
CA ARG A 171 -13.26 -9.20 -8.75
C ARG A 171 -13.95 -10.21 -9.66
N ASP A 172 -14.92 -9.74 -10.42
CA ASP A 172 -15.57 -10.53 -11.45
C ASP A 172 -14.62 -10.86 -12.62
N PRO A 173 -14.86 -11.96 -13.37
CA PRO A 173 -14.04 -12.28 -14.53
C PRO A 173 -14.00 -11.13 -15.56
N LEU A 174 -12.87 -10.94 -16.24
CA LEU A 174 -12.79 -9.99 -17.35
C LEU A 174 -13.69 -10.42 -18.49
N LYS A 175 -14.48 -9.49 -19.01
CA LYS A 175 -15.12 -9.65 -20.31
C LYS A 175 -14.07 -9.48 -21.42
N LYS A 176 -13.97 -10.48 -22.30
CA LYS A 176 -13.02 -10.49 -23.42
C LYS A 176 -13.75 -10.58 -24.76
N GLU A 177 -13.39 -9.71 -25.69
CA GLU A 177 -13.81 -9.74 -27.10
C GLU A 177 -12.54 -9.73 -27.97
N ASP A 178 -12.40 -10.69 -28.89
CA ASP A 178 -11.18 -10.87 -29.70
C ASP A 178 -9.87 -10.84 -28.89
N LYS A 179 -9.89 -11.49 -27.71
CA LYS A 179 -8.78 -11.54 -26.74
C LYS A 179 -8.40 -10.21 -26.09
N LYS A 180 -9.18 -9.14 -26.29
CA LYS A 180 -8.99 -7.84 -25.63
C LYS A 180 -9.94 -7.69 -24.46
N ASN A 181 -9.49 -7.06 -23.39
CA ASN A 181 -10.34 -6.73 -22.26
C ASN A 181 -11.28 -5.58 -22.67
N VAL A 182 -12.58 -5.82 -22.64
CA VAL A 182 -13.60 -4.81 -22.95
C VAL A 182 -14.36 -4.42 -21.69
N PRO A 183 -15.00 -3.23 -21.64
CA PRO A 183 -15.81 -2.84 -20.50
C PRO A 183 -17.01 -3.78 -20.26
N ASP A 184 -17.24 -4.13 -19.00
CA ASP A 184 -18.43 -4.82 -18.51
C ASP A 184 -19.09 -4.02 -17.37
N PRO A 185 -20.19 -3.30 -17.65
CA PRO A 185 -20.86 -2.49 -16.63
C PRO A 185 -21.57 -3.33 -15.54
N SER A 186 -21.68 -4.65 -15.72
CA SER A 186 -22.30 -5.53 -14.73
C SER A 186 -21.32 -6.10 -13.71
N GLY A 187 -20.02 -6.03 -13.99
CA GLY A 187 -18.98 -6.58 -13.11
C GLY A 187 -18.54 -5.63 -11.99
N ASP A 188 -17.96 -6.22 -10.95
CA ASP A 188 -17.40 -5.57 -9.78
C ASP A 188 -15.91 -5.90 -9.57
N VAL A 189 -15.21 -5.07 -8.80
CA VAL A 189 -13.80 -5.26 -8.44
C VAL A 189 -13.62 -5.68 -6.98
N LEU A 190 -14.32 -5.01 -6.06
CA LEU A 190 -14.03 -5.14 -4.62
C LEU A 190 -14.96 -6.10 -3.89
N GLY A 191 -16.17 -6.34 -4.40
CA GLY A 191 -17.21 -7.05 -3.65
C GLY A 191 -17.74 -6.22 -2.48
N GLU A 192 -18.98 -6.50 -2.08
CA GLU A 192 -19.71 -5.67 -1.12
C GLU A 192 -19.03 -5.56 0.26
N SER A 193 -18.33 -6.61 0.71
CA SER A 193 -17.61 -6.59 1.99
C SER A 193 -16.50 -5.53 1.99
N GLN A 194 -15.68 -5.51 0.94
CA GLN A 194 -14.59 -4.54 0.82
C GLN A 194 -15.12 -3.14 0.49
N TRP A 195 -16.21 -3.02 -0.29
CA TRP A 195 -16.86 -1.72 -0.53
C TRP A 195 -17.32 -1.06 0.76
N LYS A 196 -18.02 -1.80 1.63
CA LYS A 196 -18.47 -1.29 2.94
C LYS A 196 -17.29 -0.93 3.83
N TRP A 197 -16.25 -1.77 3.83
CA TRP A 197 -15.03 -1.50 4.57
C TRP A 197 -14.33 -0.22 4.07
N LEU A 198 -14.22 -0.03 2.75
CA LEU A 198 -13.58 1.14 2.16
C LEU A 198 -14.34 2.42 2.51
N GLU A 199 -15.67 2.40 2.41
CA GLU A 199 -16.51 3.52 2.84
C GLU A 199 -16.30 3.88 4.31
N GLN A 200 -16.17 2.88 5.19
CA GLN A 200 -15.84 3.10 6.61
C GLN A 200 -14.46 3.72 6.80
N GLN A 201 -13.46 3.34 6.01
CA GLN A 201 -12.11 3.92 6.11
C GLN A 201 -12.05 5.39 5.68
N LEU A 202 -12.93 5.80 4.76
CA LEU A 202 -12.96 7.14 4.20
C LEU A 202 -13.91 8.09 4.95
N THR A 203 -15.06 7.57 5.40
CA THR A 203 -16.08 8.37 6.09
C THR A 203 -15.54 8.98 7.38
N ASN A 204 -15.59 10.31 7.49
CA ASN A 204 -15.11 11.07 8.64
C ASN A 204 -13.64 10.77 9.01
N SER A 205 -12.82 10.35 8.04
CA SER A 205 -11.40 10.11 8.26
C SER A 205 -10.68 11.39 8.68
N ASP A 206 -9.85 11.31 9.72
CA ASP A 206 -9.08 12.44 10.25
C ASP A 206 -7.65 12.53 9.72
N ALA A 207 -7.31 11.71 8.72
CA ALA A 207 -6.05 11.80 8.02
C ALA A 207 -5.99 13.05 7.11
N ASP A 208 -4.80 13.61 7.00
CA ASP A 208 -4.51 14.80 6.19
C ASP A 208 -4.11 14.41 4.76
N VAL A 209 -3.66 13.16 4.55
CA VAL A 209 -3.34 12.57 3.24
C VAL A 209 -3.86 11.13 3.19
N HIS A 210 -4.47 10.75 2.07
CA HIS A 210 -4.96 9.39 1.83
C HIS A 210 -4.25 8.80 0.60
N ILE A 211 -3.47 7.74 0.81
CA ILE A 211 -2.81 7.01 -0.28
C ILE A 211 -3.58 5.72 -0.50
N ILE A 212 -4.18 5.55 -1.67
CA ILE A 212 -5.00 4.39 -2.00
C ILE A 212 -4.25 3.53 -3.01
N GLY A 213 -3.76 2.36 -2.59
CA GLY A 213 -3.03 1.43 -3.45
C GLY A 213 -3.97 0.46 -4.16
N SER A 214 -3.71 0.21 -5.44
CA SER A 214 -4.42 -0.77 -6.29
C SER A 214 -3.39 -1.55 -7.11
N GLY A 215 -3.60 -2.86 -7.32
CA GLY A 215 -2.71 -3.66 -8.18
C GLY A 215 -2.71 -3.15 -9.63
N ILE A 216 -3.90 -2.87 -10.15
CA ILE A 216 -4.13 -2.35 -11.50
C ILE A 216 -4.41 -0.85 -11.51
N GLN A 217 -4.23 -0.21 -12.67
CA GLN A 217 -4.50 1.20 -12.89
C GLN A 217 -5.97 1.58 -12.67
N VAL A 218 -6.21 2.72 -12.01
CA VAL A 218 -7.54 3.20 -11.62
C VAL A 218 -8.09 4.24 -12.60
N LEU A 219 -7.28 5.23 -12.97
CA LEU A 219 -7.73 6.37 -13.78
C LEU A 219 -7.63 6.18 -15.29
N PRO A 220 -6.57 5.60 -15.88
CA PRO A 220 -6.49 5.30 -17.32
C PRO A 220 -7.69 4.48 -17.85
N GLU A 221 -8.09 4.72 -19.10
CA GLU A 221 -9.30 4.11 -19.69
C GLU A 221 -9.06 3.43 -21.04
N GLU A 222 -8.07 3.87 -21.81
CA GLU A 222 -7.97 3.58 -23.25
C GLU A 222 -7.17 2.32 -23.59
N HIS A 223 -6.17 1.97 -22.77
CA HIS A 223 -5.32 0.82 -23.04
C HIS A 223 -6.09 -0.51 -23.01
N VAL A 224 -5.60 -1.54 -23.67
CA VAL A 224 -6.34 -2.81 -23.85
C VAL A 224 -6.17 -3.82 -22.71
N TYR A 225 -5.20 -3.57 -21.83
CA TYR A 225 -4.88 -4.41 -20.69
C TYR A 225 -5.84 -4.18 -19.52
N GLU A 226 -5.68 -4.95 -18.46
CA GLU A 226 -6.54 -4.89 -17.29
C GLU A 226 -6.42 -3.56 -16.53
N LYS A 227 -7.57 -3.03 -16.11
CA LYS A 227 -7.71 -1.75 -15.41
C LYS A 227 -9.10 -1.66 -14.79
N TRP A 228 -9.28 -0.70 -13.88
CA TRP A 228 -10.60 -0.39 -13.33
C TRP A 228 -11.65 0.00 -14.39
N ALA A 229 -11.23 0.61 -15.50
CA ALA A 229 -12.15 0.96 -16.60
C ALA A 229 -12.73 -0.26 -17.34
N ASN A 230 -12.21 -1.48 -17.10
CA ASN A 230 -12.92 -2.70 -17.52
C ASN A 230 -14.22 -2.93 -16.75
N PHE A 231 -14.39 -2.31 -15.58
CA PHE A 231 -15.58 -2.39 -14.72
C PHE A 231 -16.15 -0.98 -14.48
N PRO A 232 -16.74 -0.33 -15.51
CA PRO A 232 -17.05 1.10 -15.46
C PRO A 232 -17.99 1.49 -14.31
N THR A 233 -18.96 0.64 -13.95
CA THR A 233 -19.86 0.89 -12.82
C THR A 233 -19.12 0.87 -11.48
N ALA A 234 -18.22 -0.10 -11.27
CA ALA A 234 -17.39 -0.20 -10.07
C ALA A 234 -16.40 0.97 -9.96
N ARG A 235 -15.78 1.37 -11.07
CA ARG A 235 -14.93 2.56 -11.14
C ARG A 235 -15.71 3.83 -10.79
N GLN A 236 -16.91 4.01 -11.35
CA GLN A 236 -17.75 5.15 -11.01
C GLN A 236 -18.13 5.15 -9.52
N ARG A 237 -18.48 3.99 -8.96
CA ARG A 237 -18.76 3.83 -7.51
C ARG A 237 -17.57 4.25 -6.64
N LEU A 238 -16.34 3.96 -7.05
CA LEU A 238 -15.12 4.41 -6.35
C LEU A 238 -15.01 5.94 -6.36
N LEU A 239 -15.16 6.55 -7.54
CA LEU A 239 -15.07 8.00 -7.70
C LEU A 239 -16.20 8.73 -6.94
N ASP A 240 -17.42 8.19 -7.00
CA ASP A 240 -18.58 8.71 -6.26
C ASP A 240 -18.38 8.59 -4.75
N LEU A 241 -17.76 7.50 -4.28
CA LEU A 241 -17.44 7.32 -2.87
C LEU A 241 -16.44 8.37 -2.39
N LEU A 242 -15.41 8.68 -3.19
CA LEU A 242 -14.47 9.76 -2.90
C LEU A 242 -15.17 11.13 -2.90
N ALA A 243 -16.04 11.41 -3.87
CA ALA A 243 -16.80 12.65 -3.92
C ALA A 243 -17.78 12.79 -2.74
N LYS A 244 -18.36 11.68 -2.28
CA LYS A 244 -19.28 11.61 -1.12
C LYS A 244 -18.54 11.84 0.20
N THR A 245 -17.41 11.17 0.40
CA THR A 245 -16.69 11.17 1.68
C THR A 245 -15.67 12.30 1.79
N LYS A 246 -15.22 12.86 0.67
CA LYS A 246 -14.28 13.97 0.55
C LYS A 246 -13.04 13.81 1.44
N PRO A 247 -12.32 12.66 1.36
CA PRO A 247 -11.07 12.49 2.09
C PRO A 247 -10.10 13.60 1.70
N LYS A 248 -9.26 14.04 2.62
CA LYS A 248 -8.21 15.04 2.33
C LYS A 248 -7.05 14.40 1.58
N GLY A 249 -6.53 15.09 0.57
CA GLY A 249 -5.31 14.69 -0.13
C GLY A 249 -5.31 13.23 -0.61
N ALA A 250 -6.42 12.78 -1.21
CA ALA A 250 -6.48 11.44 -1.78
C ALA A 250 -5.71 11.36 -3.09
N LEU A 251 -4.94 10.29 -3.24
CA LEU A 251 -4.26 9.90 -4.48
C LEU A 251 -4.23 8.38 -4.59
N PHE A 252 -4.16 7.88 -5.83
CA PHE A 252 -3.92 6.48 -6.11
C PHE A 252 -2.45 6.22 -6.41
N ILE A 253 -2.00 5.03 -6.02
CA ILE A 253 -0.77 4.42 -6.52
C ILE A 253 -1.12 3.06 -7.14
N SER A 254 -0.56 2.74 -8.31
CA SER A 254 -0.92 1.54 -9.08
C SER A 254 0.26 0.79 -9.71
N GLY A 255 0.02 -0.44 -10.17
CA GLY A 255 0.99 -1.38 -10.73
C GLY A 255 0.64 -1.97 -12.11
N ASP A 256 0.90 -3.27 -12.32
CA ASP A 256 0.55 -4.13 -13.49
C ASP A 256 1.25 -3.82 -14.84
N ARG A 257 1.40 -2.55 -15.20
CA ARG A 257 1.60 -2.15 -16.60
C ARG A 257 2.98 -2.37 -17.21
N HIS A 258 3.99 -2.79 -16.45
CA HIS A 258 5.38 -2.85 -16.90
C HIS A 258 5.90 -1.50 -17.45
N MET A 259 5.41 -0.40 -16.88
CA MET A 259 5.80 0.98 -17.18
C MET A 259 5.47 1.86 -15.97
N ALA A 260 5.83 3.14 -16.05
CA ALA A 260 5.33 4.14 -15.13
C ALA A 260 4.74 5.34 -15.86
N GLU A 261 3.71 5.92 -15.25
CA GLU A 261 3.09 7.16 -15.70
C GLU A 261 2.32 7.83 -14.55
N VAL A 262 1.89 9.06 -14.79
CA VAL A 262 0.98 9.78 -13.91
C VAL A 262 -0.27 10.12 -14.68
N SER A 263 -1.43 9.83 -14.09
CA SER A 263 -2.74 10.27 -14.58
C SER A 263 -3.37 11.25 -13.62
N LYS A 264 -4.20 12.16 -14.16
CA LYS A 264 -4.89 13.19 -13.39
C LYS A 264 -6.31 13.41 -13.91
N VAL A 265 -7.28 13.40 -12.99
CA VAL A 265 -8.70 13.65 -13.28
C VAL A 265 -9.28 14.63 -12.28
N SER A 266 -10.10 15.57 -12.73
CA SER A 266 -10.93 16.39 -11.84
C SER A 266 -12.26 15.67 -11.58
N VAL A 267 -12.44 15.15 -10.36
CA VAL A 267 -13.67 14.43 -9.96
C VAL A 267 -14.70 15.43 -9.41
N PRO A 268 -15.91 15.52 -9.99
CA PRO A 268 -16.96 16.40 -9.47
C PRO A 268 -17.24 16.15 -7.99
N GLY A 269 -17.20 17.20 -7.17
CA GLY A 269 -17.48 17.15 -5.73
C GLY A 269 -16.28 16.85 -4.81
N LEU A 270 -15.16 16.36 -5.33
CA LEU A 270 -13.95 16.06 -4.53
C LEU A 270 -13.19 17.34 -4.13
N GLY A 271 -13.20 18.37 -4.99
CA GLY A 271 -12.65 19.70 -4.70
C GLY A 271 -11.16 19.87 -4.99
N TYR A 272 -10.47 18.83 -5.46
CA TYR A 272 -9.09 18.87 -5.94
C TYR A 272 -8.88 17.82 -7.06
N ASP A 273 -7.75 17.93 -7.77
CA ASP A 273 -7.38 16.97 -8.81
C ASP A 273 -6.96 15.64 -8.19
N LEU A 274 -7.57 14.55 -8.64
CA LEU A 274 -7.23 13.18 -8.23
C LEU A 274 -6.14 12.62 -9.14
N PHE A 275 -5.07 12.14 -8.53
CA PHE A 275 -3.93 11.56 -9.23
C PHE A 275 -3.93 10.04 -9.10
N ASP A 276 -3.41 9.36 -10.13
CA ASP A 276 -3.04 7.95 -10.11
C ASP A 276 -1.60 7.80 -10.62
N ILE A 277 -0.73 7.32 -9.76
CA ILE A 277 0.71 7.22 -10.03
C ILE A 277 1.05 5.74 -10.19
N THR A 278 1.29 5.34 -11.43
CA THR A 278 1.65 3.96 -11.75
C THR A 278 3.16 3.79 -11.68
N SER A 279 3.61 2.79 -10.94
CA SER A 279 5.01 2.33 -10.95
C SER A 279 5.08 0.81 -10.95
N SER A 280 5.35 0.28 -12.13
CA SER A 280 5.30 -1.15 -12.43
C SER A 280 6.49 -1.50 -13.30
N GLY A 281 7.65 -1.73 -12.69
CA GLY A 281 8.86 -1.91 -13.49
C GLY A 281 10.07 -2.31 -12.68
N LEU A 282 9.88 -3.03 -11.58
CA LEU A 282 10.99 -3.33 -10.66
C LEU A 282 12.07 -4.20 -11.29
N THR A 283 11.69 -5.09 -12.21
CA THR A 283 12.60 -6.09 -12.80
C THR A 283 12.54 -6.18 -14.31
N HIS A 284 11.45 -5.69 -14.90
CA HIS A 284 11.26 -5.64 -16.33
C HIS A 284 10.19 -4.63 -16.69
N VAL A 285 10.23 -4.21 -17.94
CA VAL A 285 9.38 -3.18 -18.51
C VAL A 285 8.95 -3.59 -19.91
N SER A 286 7.84 -3.02 -20.33
CA SER A 286 7.39 -3.00 -21.72
C SER A 286 8.42 -2.30 -22.59
N ALA A 287 8.49 -2.70 -23.87
CA ALA A 287 9.28 -1.95 -24.84
C ALA A 287 8.75 -0.51 -24.94
N PRO A 288 9.61 0.48 -25.24
CA PRO A 288 9.16 1.85 -25.46
C PRO A 288 8.04 1.91 -26.50
N HIS A 289 6.94 2.55 -26.14
CA HIS A 289 5.76 2.65 -26.98
C HIS A 289 4.96 3.91 -26.64
N GLU A 290 4.06 4.28 -27.54
CA GLU A 290 3.00 5.25 -27.27
C GLU A 290 1.72 4.47 -26.94
N GLU A 291 0.99 4.94 -25.94
CA GLU A 291 -0.30 4.37 -25.52
C GLU A 291 -1.24 5.52 -25.20
N ASP A 292 -2.47 5.49 -25.71
CA ASP A 292 -3.43 6.53 -25.41
C ASP A 292 -3.79 6.54 -23.92
N ASN A 293 -3.82 7.73 -23.34
CA ASN A 293 -4.37 7.98 -22.00
C ASN A 293 -4.71 9.46 -21.94
N ARG A 294 -6.00 9.81 -22.06
CA ARG A 294 -6.43 11.21 -22.07
C ARG A 294 -6.16 11.94 -20.74
N HIS A 295 -5.90 11.19 -19.68
CA HIS A 295 -5.66 11.68 -18.33
C HIS A 295 -4.17 11.82 -18.01
N ARG A 296 -3.27 11.42 -18.92
CA ARG A 296 -1.83 11.41 -18.66
C ARG A 296 -1.28 12.82 -18.41
N VAL A 297 -0.41 12.92 -17.42
CA VAL A 297 0.42 14.08 -17.16
C VAL A 297 1.88 13.69 -17.34
N GLY A 298 2.56 14.36 -18.29
CA GLY A 298 3.94 14.06 -18.63
C GLY A 298 4.08 12.88 -19.60
N LYS A 299 5.16 12.11 -19.45
CA LYS A 299 5.54 11.02 -20.37
C LYS A 299 5.34 9.64 -19.75
N ILE A 300 5.22 8.64 -20.60
CA ILE A 300 5.43 7.24 -20.24
C ILE A 300 6.92 7.04 -19.89
N VAL A 301 7.19 6.25 -18.86
CA VAL A 301 8.51 5.78 -18.47
C VAL A 301 8.56 4.28 -18.74
N SER A 302 9.44 3.86 -19.66
CA SER A 302 9.64 2.47 -20.07
C SER A 302 11.01 1.94 -19.62
N GLU A 303 11.54 2.53 -18.56
CA GLU A 303 12.76 2.13 -17.86
C GLU A 303 12.41 1.44 -16.54
N LEU A 304 13.32 0.58 -16.04
CA LEU A 304 13.16 -0.04 -14.72
C LEU A 304 12.93 1.06 -13.68
N ASN A 305 11.86 0.93 -12.90
CA ASN A 305 11.41 2.02 -12.05
C ASN A 305 10.79 1.60 -10.72
N TYR A 306 10.79 2.55 -9.81
CA TYR A 306 10.03 2.55 -8.56
C TYR A 306 9.49 3.96 -8.27
N GLY A 307 8.40 4.03 -7.52
CA GLY A 307 7.77 5.28 -7.13
C GLY A 307 8.28 5.78 -5.78
N LEU A 308 8.39 7.09 -5.64
CA LEU A 308 8.74 7.75 -4.37
C LEU A 308 7.85 8.97 -4.14
N ILE A 309 7.16 9.01 -3.00
CA ILE A 309 6.39 10.16 -2.52
C ILE A 309 7.13 10.78 -1.35
N THR A 310 7.37 12.10 -1.40
CA THR A 310 7.92 12.87 -0.29
C THR A 310 6.95 13.98 0.10
N ILE A 311 6.41 13.94 1.31
CA ILE A 311 5.44 14.92 1.81
C ILE A 311 6.16 16.06 2.52
N ASP A 312 5.95 17.31 2.08
CA ASP A 312 6.38 18.50 2.81
C ASP A 312 5.26 18.97 3.76
N TRP A 313 5.35 18.51 5.00
CA TRP A 313 4.42 18.88 6.07
C TRP A 313 4.46 20.36 6.47
N ARG A 314 5.49 21.11 6.04
CA ARG A 314 5.63 22.54 6.33
C ARG A 314 4.89 23.40 5.30
N ALA A 315 4.64 22.86 4.10
CA ALA A 315 3.91 23.56 3.05
C ALA A 315 2.45 23.82 3.46
N LYS A 316 1.91 24.95 2.99
CA LYS A 316 0.50 25.36 3.15
C LYS A 316 -0.03 25.84 1.79
N PRO A 317 -0.88 25.08 1.07
CA PRO A 317 -1.39 23.73 1.40
C PRO A 317 -0.28 22.67 1.49
N ILE A 318 -0.59 21.52 2.12
CA ILE A 318 0.36 20.39 2.19
C ILE A 318 0.68 19.97 0.76
N THR A 319 1.95 19.72 0.48
CA THR A 319 2.42 19.36 -0.86
C THR A 319 3.20 18.06 -0.78
N ALA A 320 3.04 17.20 -1.77
CA ALA A 320 3.90 16.04 -1.99
C ALA A 320 4.65 16.17 -3.32
N THR A 321 5.92 15.80 -3.31
CA THR A 321 6.68 15.54 -4.54
C THR A 321 6.66 14.05 -4.81
N VAL A 322 6.14 13.68 -5.97
CA VAL A 322 6.16 12.32 -6.50
C VAL A 322 7.28 12.22 -7.52
N ARG A 323 8.11 11.19 -7.41
CA ARG A 323 9.15 10.86 -8.38
C ARG A 323 8.98 9.44 -8.87
N ILE A 324 9.20 9.24 -10.16
CA ILE A 324 9.49 7.92 -10.74
C ILE A 324 11.00 7.84 -10.90
N ASN A 325 11.62 7.00 -10.08
CA ASN A 325 13.05 6.80 -10.06
C ASN A 325 13.42 5.47 -10.72
N GLY A 326 14.69 5.30 -11.05
CA GLY A 326 15.24 4.07 -11.60
C GLY A 326 16.64 3.79 -11.09
N ASP A 327 17.33 2.91 -11.83
CA ASP A 327 18.68 2.44 -11.50
C ASP A 327 19.69 3.60 -11.46
N ASN A 328 20.73 3.47 -10.64
CA ASN A 328 21.78 4.49 -10.45
C ASN A 328 21.23 5.87 -10.03
N GLN A 329 20.25 5.88 -9.12
CA GLN A 329 19.58 7.08 -8.60
C GLN A 329 18.93 7.96 -9.68
N ALA A 330 18.61 7.41 -10.86
CA ALA A 330 17.96 8.17 -11.91
C ALA A 330 16.56 8.64 -11.48
N THR A 331 16.14 9.82 -11.96
CA THR A 331 14.75 10.30 -11.85
C THR A 331 14.22 10.59 -13.25
N TYR A 332 13.18 9.87 -13.67
CA TYR A 332 12.59 9.96 -15.01
C TYR A 332 11.39 10.90 -15.07
N LEU A 333 10.65 11.02 -13.97
CA LEU A 333 9.47 11.87 -13.85
C LEU A 333 9.45 12.50 -12.45
N THR A 334 9.03 13.77 -12.37
CA THR A 334 8.72 14.46 -11.11
C THR A 334 7.38 15.18 -11.26
N GLN A 335 6.49 14.97 -10.29
CA GLN A 335 5.18 15.59 -10.23
C GLN A 335 4.95 16.18 -8.83
N GLU A 336 4.57 17.45 -8.76
CA GLU A 336 4.12 18.07 -7.52
C GLU A 336 2.61 17.90 -7.37
N ILE A 337 2.15 17.48 -6.18
CA ILE A 337 0.73 17.32 -5.84
C ILE A 337 0.43 18.18 -4.62
N LYS A 338 -0.61 19.01 -4.71
CA LYS A 338 -1.09 19.85 -3.61
C LYS A 338 -2.36 19.22 -3.03
N PHE A 339 -2.40 19.04 -1.72
CA PHE A 339 -3.49 18.39 -0.98
C PHE A 339 -4.46 19.38 -0.34
#